data_AF-A0A946TIM9-F1
#
_entry.id   AF-A0A946TIM9-F1
#
_cell.length_a   1.000
_cell.length_b   1.000
_cell.length_c   1.000
_cell.angle_alpha   90.00
_cell.angle_beta   90.00
_cell.angle_gamma   90.00
#
_symmetry.space_group_name_H-M   'P 1'
#
loop_
_entity.id
_entity.type
_entity.pdbx_description
1 polymer ?
#
loop_
_entity_poly.entity_id
_entity_poly.type
_entity_poly.pdbx_seq_one_letter_code
_entity_poly.pdbx_strand_id
1 'polypeptide(L)'
;MSGSIKKDCLYCSVVFYTCKSQTKIGAGKYCSKSCYMTHRKKTRNIKLICRYCSKEYSKKISLKHSKYCSRKCKNLATRTFVKTICNNCNCEFERPRKNYWGKNTYCSSDCYAEFRNKKYVDDTAIEEKLINGILYIEFICDYCGDNTNQKKANFNIKGNHHFCNKKCEGHWRSINVRGDMCGAWKGGITDLRYGIRTSRDYKLWRTACFKRENYICELCDQHGGYLEVHHLKSFADIIDEFKVTSLEEAKICHELWDIDNGQVLCKECHNNITFKVGE
;
A
#
# COMPACT_ATOMS: atom_id res chain seq x y z
N MET A 1 -51.96 -11.42 -52.42
CA MET A 1 -52.13 -12.77 -51.84
C MET A 1 -50.76 -13.44 -51.70
N SER A 2 -50.13 -13.35 -50.53
CA SER A 2 -48.83 -13.98 -50.27
C SER A 2 -48.98 -15.50 -50.17
N GLY A 3 -48.68 -16.22 -51.25
CA GLY A 3 -48.80 -17.68 -51.31
C GLY A 3 -48.05 -18.36 -50.16
N SER A 4 -48.79 -19.11 -49.34
CA SER A 4 -48.27 -20.00 -48.32
C SER A 4 -47.65 -21.24 -48.97
N ILE A 5 -46.45 -21.61 -48.52
CA ILE A 5 -45.76 -22.84 -48.90
C ILE A 5 -45.92 -23.84 -47.76
N LYS A 6 -46.25 -25.09 -48.11
CA LYS A 6 -46.27 -26.24 -47.21
C LYS A 6 -44.83 -26.73 -46.96
N LYS A 7 -44.45 -26.92 -45.69
CA LYS A 7 -43.13 -27.41 -45.28
C LYS A 7 -43.22 -28.35 -44.09
N ASP A 8 -42.24 -29.22 -43.95
CA ASP A 8 -42.08 -30.10 -42.80
C ASP A 8 -41.18 -29.45 -41.75
N CYS A 9 -41.59 -29.50 -40.49
CA CYS A 9 -40.79 -28.97 -39.39
C CYS A 9 -39.52 -29.82 -39.18
N LEU A 10 -38.32 -29.21 -39.20
CA LEU A 10 -37.04 -29.91 -39.00
C LEU A 10 -36.83 -30.53 -37.59
N TYR A 11 -37.84 -30.48 -36.72
CA TYR A 11 -37.77 -30.97 -35.35
C TYR A 11 -38.77 -32.09 -35.07
N CYS A 12 -40.07 -31.81 -35.27
CA CYS A 12 -41.16 -32.75 -35.01
C CYS A 12 -41.75 -33.37 -36.28
N SER A 13 -41.23 -33.01 -37.47
CA SER A 13 -41.70 -33.48 -38.78
C SER A 13 -43.16 -33.19 -39.11
N VAL A 14 -43.87 -32.40 -38.29
CA VAL A 14 -45.24 -31.95 -38.56
C VAL A 14 -45.23 -30.93 -39.70
N VAL A 15 -46.17 -31.10 -40.63
CA VAL A 15 -46.39 -30.19 -41.75
C VAL A 15 -46.98 -28.85 -41.26
N PHE A 16 -46.41 -27.74 -41.70
CA PHE A 16 -46.91 -26.39 -41.43
C PHE A 16 -46.83 -25.49 -42.68
N TYR A 17 -47.48 -24.34 -42.62
CA TYR A 17 -47.49 -23.36 -43.71
C TYR A 17 -46.64 -22.13 -43.36
N THR A 18 -45.81 -21.67 -44.29
CA THR A 18 -44.99 -20.45 -44.14
C THR A 18 -45.02 -19.65 -45.44
N CYS A 19 -44.79 -18.35 -45.38
CA CYS A 19 -44.81 -17.52 -46.59
C CYS A 19 -43.50 -17.64 -47.40
N LYS A 20 -43.63 -17.40 -48.73
CA LYS A 20 -42.50 -17.36 -49.67
C LYS A 20 -41.36 -16.43 -49.23
N SER A 21 -41.68 -15.27 -48.64
CA SER A 21 -40.68 -14.29 -48.19
C SER A 21 -39.83 -14.81 -47.02
N GLN A 22 -40.44 -15.48 -46.03
CA GLN A 22 -39.69 -16.07 -44.91
C GLN A 22 -38.75 -17.18 -45.37
N THR A 23 -39.15 -17.97 -46.36
CA THR A 23 -38.30 -19.02 -46.90
C THR A 23 -37.08 -18.47 -47.64
N LYS A 24 -37.21 -17.35 -48.38
CA LYS A 24 -36.10 -16.71 -49.11
C LYS A 24 -34.94 -16.27 -48.21
N ILE A 25 -35.24 -15.81 -46.98
CA ILE A 25 -34.23 -15.41 -45.99
C ILE A 25 -33.75 -16.58 -45.09
N GLY A 26 -34.12 -17.82 -45.42
CA GLY A 26 -33.75 -19.01 -44.65
C GLY A 26 -34.53 -19.19 -43.33
N ALA A 27 -35.60 -18.42 -43.11
CA ALA A 27 -36.58 -18.60 -42.03
C ALA A 27 -37.69 -19.59 -42.43
N GLY A 28 -38.65 -19.86 -41.55
CA GLY A 28 -39.75 -20.80 -41.82
C GLY A 28 -39.29 -22.26 -41.93
N LYS A 29 -38.45 -22.71 -40.99
CA LYS A 29 -37.94 -24.10 -40.87
C LYS A 29 -38.63 -24.94 -39.78
N TYR A 30 -39.40 -24.28 -38.92
CA TYR A 30 -40.02 -24.89 -37.75
C TYR A 30 -41.48 -24.44 -37.64
N CYS A 31 -42.36 -25.35 -37.22
CA CYS A 31 -43.79 -25.05 -37.06
C CYS A 31 -44.09 -24.10 -35.89
N SER A 32 -43.17 -23.98 -34.92
CA SER A 32 -43.35 -23.14 -33.73
C SER A 32 -42.01 -22.66 -33.16
N LYS A 33 -42.07 -21.60 -32.33
CA LYS A 33 -40.92 -21.13 -31.54
C LYS A 33 -40.39 -22.22 -30.60
N SER A 34 -41.26 -23.07 -30.04
CA SER A 34 -40.84 -24.18 -29.19
C SER A 34 -40.02 -25.21 -29.98
N CYS A 35 -40.48 -25.62 -31.17
CA CYS A 35 -39.74 -26.54 -32.05
C CYS A 35 -38.38 -25.98 -32.48
N TYR A 36 -38.31 -24.68 -32.82
CA TYR A 36 -37.04 -24.00 -33.08
C TYR A 36 -36.10 -24.04 -31.87
N MET A 37 -36.58 -23.67 -30.68
CA MET A 37 -35.76 -23.63 -29.47
C MET A 37 -35.27 -25.03 -29.06
N THR A 38 -36.11 -26.06 -29.20
CA THR A 38 -35.74 -27.43 -28.85
C THR A 38 -34.75 -28.02 -29.84
N HIS A 39 -34.96 -27.81 -31.14
CA HIS A 39 -33.98 -28.18 -32.16
C HIS A 39 -32.64 -27.46 -31.94
N ARG A 40 -32.69 -26.14 -31.71
CA ARG A 40 -31.50 -25.34 -31.43
C ARG A 40 -30.77 -25.84 -30.18
N LYS A 41 -31.48 -26.22 -29.11
CA LYS A 41 -30.86 -26.81 -27.91
C LYS A 41 -30.15 -28.14 -28.23
N LYS A 42 -30.77 -29.00 -29.04
CA LYS A 42 -30.21 -30.31 -29.44
C LYS A 42 -28.97 -30.19 -30.32
N THR A 43 -28.95 -29.26 -31.27
CA THR A 43 -27.85 -29.08 -32.24
C THR A 43 -26.81 -28.03 -31.84
N ARG A 44 -27.00 -27.35 -30.69
CA ARG A 44 -26.11 -26.27 -30.24
C ARG A 44 -24.69 -26.73 -29.99
N ASN A 45 -24.54 -27.95 -29.47
CA ASN A 45 -23.30 -28.47 -28.94
C ASN A 45 -22.80 -29.66 -29.76
N ILE A 46 -21.49 -29.70 -29.97
CA ILE A 46 -20.75 -30.79 -30.60
C ILE A 46 -19.92 -31.51 -29.53
N LYS A 47 -19.78 -32.82 -29.65
CA LYS A 47 -18.91 -33.67 -28.83
C LYS A 47 -17.50 -33.69 -29.44
N LEU A 48 -16.49 -33.48 -28.61
CA LEU A 48 -15.07 -33.41 -28.99
C LEU A 48 -14.25 -34.27 -28.02
N ILE A 49 -13.07 -34.72 -28.46
CA ILE A 49 -12.12 -35.48 -27.63
C ILE A 49 -10.97 -34.56 -27.24
N CYS A 50 -10.65 -34.49 -25.94
CA CYS A 50 -9.56 -33.66 -25.44
C CYS A 50 -8.20 -34.25 -25.84
N ARG A 51 -7.34 -33.48 -26.53
CA ARG A 51 -6.00 -33.95 -26.92
C ARG A 51 -5.04 -34.22 -25.77
N TYR A 52 -5.37 -33.80 -24.54
CA TYR A 52 -4.51 -33.96 -23.37
C TYR A 52 -4.92 -35.15 -22.48
N CYS A 53 -6.19 -35.24 -22.13
CA CYS A 53 -6.69 -36.26 -21.20
C CYS A 53 -7.59 -37.31 -21.87
N SER A 54 -7.77 -37.23 -23.19
CA SER A 54 -8.61 -38.12 -24.00
C SER A 54 -10.09 -38.21 -23.59
N LYS A 55 -10.55 -37.39 -22.63
CA LYS A 55 -11.96 -37.34 -22.21
C LYS A 55 -12.83 -36.65 -23.26
N GLU A 56 -14.02 -37.22 -23.49
CA GLU A 56 -15.07 -36.59 -24.28
C GLU A 56 -15.61 -35.34 -23.55
N TYR A 57 -15.85 -34.26 -24.30
CA TYR A 57 -16.43 -33.04 -23.78
C TYR A 57 -17.30 -32.35 -24.82
N SER A 58 -18.26 -31.53 -24.36
CA SER A 58 -19.18 -30.80 -25.23
C SER A 58 -18.81 -29.31 -25.34
N LYS A 59 -18.89 -28.76 -26.55
CA LYS A 59 -18.72 -27.34 -26.83
C LYS A 59 -19.76 -26.86 -27.81
N LYS A 60 -20.01 -25.54 -27.86
CA LYS A 60 -20.83 -24.93 -28.91
C LYS A 60 -20.22 -25.26 -30.29
N ILE A 61 -21.06 -25.46 -31.30
CA ILE A 61 -20.61 -25.81 -32.66
C ILE A 61 -19.65 -24.77 -33.27
N SER A 62 -19.78 -23.49 -32.88
CA SER A 62 -18.85 -22.41 -33.25
C SER A 62 -17.42 -22.65 -32.76
N LEU A 63 -17.24 -23.49 -31.74
CA LEU A 63 -15.96 -23.86 -31.15
C LEU A 63 -15.50 -25.27 -31.58
N LYS A 64 -15.92 -25.74 -32.76
CA LYS A 64 -15.56 -27.06 -33.31
C LYS A 64 -14.05 -27.35 -33.36
N HIS A 65 -13.21 -26.31 -33.43
CA HIS A 65 -11.74 -26.43 -33.43
C HIS A 65 -11.11 -26.43 -32.04
N SER A 66 -11.90 -26.52 -30.96
CA SER A 66 -11.36 -26.62 -29.61
C SER A 66 -10.57 -27.93 -29.44
N LYS A 67 -9.35 -27.83 -28.92
CA LYS A 67 -8.44 -28.97 -28.76
C LYS A 67 -8.47 -29.58 -27.36
N TYR A 68 -9.02 -28.87 -26.37
CA TYR A 68 -8.91 -29.22 -24.95
C TYR A 68 -10.23 -29.00 -24.21
N CYS A 69 -10.57 -29.91 -23.31
CA CYS A 69 -11.82 -29.85 -22.54
C CYS A 69 -11.87 -28.67 -21.55
N SER A 70 -10.70 -28.26 -21.03
CA SER A 70 -10.59 -27.22 -20.01
C SER A 70 -9.32 -26.36 -20.19
N ARG A 71 -9.31 -25.18 -19.55
CA ARG A 71 -8.10 -24.33 -19.48
C ARG A 71 -6.93 -25.05 -18.83
N LYS A 72 -7.21 -25.90 -17.83
CA LYS A 72 -6.20 -26.76 -17.17
C LYS A 72 -5.54 -27.71 -18.16
N CYS A 73 -6.32 -28.46 -18.95
CA CYS A 73 -5.79 -29.37 -19.97
C CYS A 73 -5.02 -28.64 -21.07
N LYS A 74 -5.49 -27.46 -21.50
CA LYS A 74 -4.74 -26.61 -22.43
C LYS A 74 -3.38 -26.22 -21.85
N ASN A 75 -3.34 -25.74 -20.60
CA ASN A 75 -2.11 -25.29 -19.95
C ASN A 75 -1.11 -26.43 -19.74
N LEU A 76 -1.61 -27.62 -19.38
CA LEU A 76 -0.76 -28.79 -19.21
C LEU A 76 -0.19 -29.29 -20.54
N ALA A 77 -1.01 -29.33 -21.59
CA ALA A 77 -0.58 -29.77 -22.92
C ALA A 77 0.41 -28.83 -23.60
N THR A 78 0.38 -27.53 -23.29
CA THR A 78 1.29 -26.53 -23.87
C THR A 78 2.41 -26.13 -22.91
N ARG A 79 2.60 -26.86 -21.80
CA ARG A 79 3.61 -26.55 -20.80
C ARG A 79 4.99 -26.94 -21.34
N THR A 80 5.86 -25.96 -21.53
CA THR A 80 7.27 -26.18 -21.87
C THR A 80 8.14 -26.10 -20.62
N PHE A 81 9.21 -26.87 -20.61
CA PHE A 81 10.19 -26.91 -19.51
C PHE A 81 11.52 -26.32 -19.98
N VAL A 82 12.27 -25.78 -19.03
CA VAL A 82 13.63 -25.27 -19.22
C VAL A 82 14.53 -26.00 -18.23
N LYS A 83 15.64 -26.56 -18.73
CA LYS A 83 16.72 -27.12 -17.92
C LYS A 83 17.56 -26.00 -17.34
N THR A 84 17.84 -26.05 -16.05
CA THR A 84 18.57 -25.01 -15.32
C THR A 84 19.31 -25.61 -14.15
N ILE A 85 20.31 -24.87 -13.65
CA ILE A 85 21.10 -25.25 -12.49
C ILE A 85 20.52 -24.55 -11.25
N CYS A 86 20.52 -25.23 -10.11
CA CYS A 86 20.12 -24.66 -8.82
C CYS A 86 21.24 -23.81 -8.22
N ASN A 87 20.92 -22.59 -7.79
CA ASN A 87 21.87 -21.64 -7.22
C ASN A 87 22.40 -22.01 -5.81
N ASN A 88 21.92 -23.10 -5.20
CA ASN A 88 22.38 -23.56 -3.87
C ASN A 88 23.15 -24.90 -3.94
N CYS A 89 22.54 -25.95 -4.48
CA CYS A 89 23.16 -27.30 -4.61
C CYS A 89 23.97 -27.48 -5.90
N ASN A 90 23.87 -26.57 -6.87
CA ASN A 90 24.39 -26.74 -8.24
C ASN A 90 23.84 -27.96 -9.01
N CYS A 91 22.77 -28.58 -8.52
CA CYS A 91 22.13 -29.70 -9.19
C CYS A 91 21.28 -29.24 -10.40
N GLU A 92 21.34 -30.00 -11.51
CA GLU A 92 20.57 -29.73 -12.73
C GLU A 92 19.12 -30.21 -12.56
N PHE A 93 18.16 -29.37 -12.96
CA PHE A 93 16.75 -29.69 -12.82
C PHE A 93 15.85 -28.95 -13.81
N GLU A 94 14.60 -29.40 -13.94
CA GLU A 94 13.63 -28.85 -14.88
C GLU A 94 12.57 -27.98 -14.20
N ARG A 95 12.29 -26.81 -14.77
CA ARG A 95 11.18 -25.93 -14.35
C ARG A 95 10.29 -25.55 -15.52
N PRO A 96 8.99 -25.28 -15.28
CA PRO A 96 8.13 -24.70 -16.29
C PRO A 96 8.71 -23.37 -16.79
N ARG A 97 8.77 -23.16 -18.11
CA ARG A 97 9.32 -21.93 -18.70
C ARG A 97 8.67 -20.66 -18.15
N LYS A 98 7.36 -20.72 -17.85
CA LYS A 98 6.61 -19.61 -17.21
C LYS A 98 7.15 -19.22 -15.82
N ASN A 99 7.75 -20.16 -15.11
CA ASN A 99 8.25 -19.99 -13.75
C ASN A 99 9.79 -19.79 -13.72
N TYR A 100 10.42 -19.59 -14.89
CA TYR A 100 11.84 -19.36 -15.02
C TYR A 100 12.12 -17.85 -15.16
N TRP A 101 12.83 -17.27 -14.18
CA TRP A 101 13.15 -15.84 -14.11
C TRP A 101 14.64 -15.56 -14.38
N GLY A 102 15.41 -16.55 -14.85
CA GLY A 102 16.84 -16.43 -15.14
C GLY A 102 17.74 -16.44 -13.89
N LYS A 103 17.40 -15.70 -12.84
CA LYS A 103 18.15 -15.60 -11.57
C LYS A 103 17.36 -16.18 -10.39
N ASN A 104 18.04 -16.53 -9.30
CA ASN A 104 17.45 -17.07 -8.06
C ASN A 104 16.61 -18.33 -8.29
N THR A 105 17.21 -19.32 -8.94
CA THR A 105 16.56 -20.58 -9.33
C THR A 105 17.00 -21.72 -8.41
N TYR A 106 16.07 -22.46 -7.81
CA TYR A 106 16.38 -23.47 -6.78
C TYR A 106 15.71 -24.82 -7.06
N CYS A 107 16.35 -25.95 -6.80
CA CYS A 107 15.74 -27.26 -7.09
C CYS A 107 14.55 -27.56 -6.16
N SER A 108 14.56 -27.06 -4.92
CA SER A 108 13.53 -27.28 -3.90
C SER A 108 13.29 -26.02 -3.03
N SER A 109 12.23 -26.06 -2.22
CA SER A 109 11.99 -25.09 -1.15
C SER A 109 13.16 -25.04 -0.15
N ASP A 110 13.74 -26.21 0.13
CA ASP A 110 14.79 -26.36 1.12
C ASP A 110 16.08 -25.72 0.62
N CYS A 111 16.45 -25.95 -0.64
CA CYS A 111 17.58 -25.27 -1.28
C CYS A 111 17.40 -23.74 -1.34
N TYR A 112 16.17 -23.25 -1.50
CA TYR A 112 15.89 -21.82 -1.39
C TYR A 112 16.08 -21.31 0.04
N ALA A 113 15.57 -22.06 1.03
CA ALA A 113 15.70 -21.70 2.45
C ALA A 113 17.17 -21.70 2.90
N GLU A 114 17.95 -22.70 2.51
CA GLU A 114 19.39 -22.78 2.78
C GLU A 114 20.16 -21.62 2.15
N PHE A 115 19.93 -21.33 0.86
CA PHE A 115 20.57 -20.19 0.21
C PHE A 115 20.17 -18.87 0.87
N ARG A 116 18.89 -18.72 1.22
CA ARG A 116 18.39 -17.57 1.96
C ARG A 116 19.04 -17.46 3.33
N ASN A 117 19.25 -18.55 4.05
CA ASN A 117 19.89 -18.50 5.36
C ASN A 117 21.38 -18.14 5.23
N LYS A 118 22.09 -18.70 4.23
CA LYS A 118 23.52 -18.39 3.98
C LYS A 118 23.77 -16.93 3.57
N LYS A 119 22.90 -16.33 2.77
CA LYS A 119 23.04 -14.92 2.32
C LYS A 119 22.82 -13.88 3.44
N TYR A 120 22.23 -14.28 4.56
CA TYR A 120 21.99 -13.38 5.71
C TYR A 120 23.01 -13.56 6.82
N VAL A 121 24.04 -14.40 6.60
CA VAL A 121 25.18 -14.57 7.50
C VAL A 121 26.42 -14.05 6.77
N ASP A 122 26.48 -12.73 6.52
CA ASP A 122 27.69 -11.94 6.76
C ASP A 122 27.45 -10.42 6.59
N ASP A 123 28.24 -9.64 7.32
CA ASP A 123 28.61 -8.22 7.18
C ASP A 123 28.19 -7.20 8.26
N THR A 124 27.65 -7.60 9.41
CA THR A 124 27.77 -6.77 10.64
C THR A 124 27.71 -7.67 11.87
N ALA A 125 28.69 -7.51 12.77
CA ALA A 125 28.87 -8.23 14.04
C ALA A 125 27.56 -8.37 14.85
N ILE A 126 26.80 -9.43 14.56
CA ILE A 126 25.58 -9.80 15.25
C ILE A 126 25.74 -11.26 15.64
N GLU A 127 26.03 -11.50 16.91
CA GLU A 127 26.08 -12.85 17.45
C GLU A 127 24.68 -13.27 17.87
N GLU A 128 24.24 -14.44 17.40
CA GLU A 128 22.94 -15.01 17.79
C GLU A 128 23.11 -15.89 19.03
N LYS A 129 22.29 -15.65 20.05
CA LYS A 129 22.34 -16.37 21.32
C LYS A 129 20.99 -16.95 21.70
N LEU A 130 20.98 -18.22 22.11
CA LEU A 130 19.77 -18.92 22.51
C LEU A 130 19.67 -18.93 24.04
N ILE A 131 18.69 -18.19 24.59
CA ILE A 131 18.48 -18.06 26.04
C ILE A 131 17.05 -18.53 26.34
N ASN A 132 16.91 -19.60 27.13
CA ASN A 132 15.61 -20.19 27.50
C ASN A 132 14.70 -20.48 26.30
N GLY A 133 15.27 -20.99 25.20
CA GLY A 133 14.52 -21.30 23.96
C GLY A 133 14.15 -20.09 23.10
N ILE A 134 14.56 -18.88 23.50
CA ILE A 134 14.31 -17.63 22.76
C ILE A 134 15.62 -17.15 22.15
N LEU A 135 15.57 -16.77 20.88
CA LEU A 135 16.73 -16.29 20.12
C LEU A 135 16.91 -14.76 20.32
N TYR A 136 18.10 -14.38 20.76
CA TYR A 136 18.55 -13.01 20.94
C TYR A 136 19.67 -12.68 19.96
N ILE A 137 19.75 -11.41 19.59
CA ILE A 137 20.81 -10.82 18.80
C ILE A 137 21.62 -9.92 19.74
N GLU A 138 22.91 -10.20 19.89
CA GLU A 138 23.88 -9.33 20.55
C GLU A 138 24.46 -8.35 19.53
N PHE A 139 24.52 -7.06 19.88
CA PHE A 139 25.00 -5.99 19.00
C PHE A 139 25.55 -4.80 19.82
N ILE A 140 26.34 -3.94 19.16
CA ILE A 140 26.85 -2.70 19.74
C ILE A 140 25.87 -1.56 19.42
N CYS A 141 25.54 -0.73 20.41
CA CYS A 141 24.72 0.44 20.19
C CYS A 141 25.48 1.54 19.42
N ASP A 142 24.94 2.01 18.29
CA ASP A 142 25.59 3.02 17.45
C ASP A 142 25.67 4.43 18.06
N TYR A 143 24.98 4.65 19.18
CA TYR A 143 25.02 5.93 19.89
C TYR A 143 25.96 5.90 21.10
N CYS A 144 25.81 4.92 22.01
CA CYS A 144 26.58 4.88 23.25
C CYS A 144 27.79 3.93 23.20
N GLY A 145 27.85 3.02 22.22
CA GLY A 145 28.93 2.03 22.09
C GLY A 145 28.82 0.82 23.03
N ASP A 146 27.76 0.71 23.83
CA ASP A 146 27.59 -0.42 24.74
C ASP A 146 27.15 -1.70 24.01
N ASN A 147 27.70 -2.84 24.43
CA ASN A 147 27.22 -4.16 24.05
C ASN A 147 25.83 -4.40 24.66
N THR A 148 24.86 -4.76 23.83
CA THR A 148 23.47 -4.97 24.25
C THR A 148 22.85 -6.13 23.48
N ASN A 149 21.61 -6.49 23.83
CA ASN A 149 20.88 -7.55 23.13
C ASN A 149 19.39 -7.26 22.97
N GLN A 150 18.81 -7.84 21.91
CA GLN A 150 17.37 -7.77 21.64
C GLN A 150 16.88 -9.10 21.08
N LYS A 151 15.60 -9.43 21.32
CA LYS A 151 14.97 -10.61 20.73
C LYS A 151 15.04 -10.51 19.21
N LYS A 152 15.45 -11.60 18.53
CA LYS A 152 15.54 -11.63 17.06
C LYS A 152 14.23 -11.25 16.38
N ALA A 153 13.09 -11.61 16.96
CA ALA A 153 11.76 -11.25 16.46
C ALA A 153 11.52 -9.72 16.42
N ASN A 154 12.18 -8.95 17.27
CA ASN A 154 12.04 -7.50 17.40
C ASN A 154 13.20 -6.72 16.78
N PHE A 155 14.28 -7.41 16.40
CA PHE A 155 15.49 -6.78 15.90
C PHE A 155 15.40 -6.57 14.39
N ASN A 156 15.51 -5.32 13.96
CA ASN A 156 15.52 -4.98 12.53
C ASN A 156 16.92 -5.19 11.94
N ILE A 157 17.18 -6.42 11.48
CA ILE A 157 18.47 -6.81 10.85
C ILE A 157 18.80 -5.96 9.63
N LYS A 158 17.78 -5.46 8.90
CA LYS A 158 17.98 -4.62 7.71
C LYS A 158 18.12 -3.13 8.04
N GLY A 159 18.00 -2.76 9.31
CA GLY A 159 18.25 -1.39 9.76
C GLY A 159 19.75 -1.12 9.70
N ASN A 160 20.14 0.04 9.18
CA ASN A 160 21.54 0.45 9.14
C ASN A 160 22.06 0.95 10.49
N HIS A 161 21.14 1.17 11.45
CA HIS A 161 21.49 1.62 12.79
C HIS A 161 20.73 0.87 13.88
N HIS A 162 21.43 0.51 14.96
CA HIS A 162 20.91 -0.26 16.07
C HIS A 162 21.21 0.42 17.41
N PHE A 163 20.22 0.43 18.30
CA PHE A 163 20.30 1.18 19.56
C PHE A 163 19.87 0.33 20.75
N CYS A 164 20.56 0.51 21.89
CA CYS A 164 20.23 -0.20 23.13
C CYS A 164 18.85 0.18 23.69
N ASN A 165 18.38 1.41 23.43
CA ASN A 165 17.05 1.88 23.84
C ASN A 165 16.57 3.06 22.99
N LYS A 166 15.30 3.44 23.19
CA LYS A 166 14.66 4.56 22.49
C LYS A 166 15.27 5.93 22.78
N LYS A 167 15.93 6.11 23.93
CA LYS A 167 16.63 7.36 24.24
C LYS A 167 17.86 7.52 23.34
N CYS A 168 18.67 6.46 23.21
CA CYS A 168 19.84 6.43 22.34
C CYS A 168 19.46 6.63 20.86
N GLU A 169 18.40 5.97 20.40
CA GLU A 169 17.84 6.22 19.06
C GLU A 169 17.44 7.69 18.89
N GLY A 170 16.75 8.27 19.88
CA GLY A 170 16.33 9.67 19.86
C GLY A 170 17.49 10.65 19.80
N HIS A 171 18.54 10.43 20.60
CA HIS A 171 19.75 11.23 20.58
C HIS A 171 20.47 11.14 19.25
N TRP A 172 20.69 9.93 18.72
CA TRP A 172 21.33 9.73 17.43
C TRP A 172 20.56 10.42 16.30
N ARG A 173 19.23 10.27 16.25
CA ARG A 173 18.38 10.95 15.26
C ARG A 173 18.44 12.46 15.38
N SER A 174 18.54 12.98 16.60
CA SER A 174 18.61 14.42 16.83
C SER A 174 19.90 15.04 16.28
N ILE A 175 20.95 14.25 16.10
CA ILE A 175 22.22 14.71 15.55
C ILE A 175 22.27 14.44 14.04
N ASN A 176 21.92 13.23 13.62
CA ASN A 176 22.20 12.72 12.27
C ASN A 176 21.03 12.86 11.28
N VAL A 177 19.85 13.33 11.73
CA VAL A 177 18.67 13.50 10.86
C VAL A 177 18.15 14.93 10.98
N ARG A 178 19.00 15.90 10.66
CA ARG A 178 18.68 17.34 10.64
C ARG A 178 19.22 18.00 9.40
N GLY A 179 18.55 19.07 8.97
CA GLY A 179 18.99 19.85 7.81
C GLY A 179 19.20 18.96 6.59
N ASP A 180 20.29 19.22 5.88
CA ASP A 180 20.76 18.48 4.71
C ASP A 180 21.02 16.99 4.92
N MET A 181 21.32 16.57 6.15
CA MET A 181 21.47 15.16 6.49
C MET A 181 20.13 14.39 6.46
N CYS A 182 19.00 15.09 6.43
CA CYS A 182 17.70 14.47 6.21
C CYS A 182 17.41 14.36 4.70
N GLY A 183 17.22 13.15 4.17
CA GLY A 183 16.96 12.95 2.73
C GLY A 183 15.68 13.61 2.17
N ALA A 184 14.80 14.09 3.05
CA ALA A 184 13.61 14.87 2.68
C ALA A 184 13.85 16.40 2.71
N TRP A 185 15.05 16.85 3.07
CA TRP A 185 15.39 18.26 3.14
C TRP A 185 15.51 18.87 1.75
N LYS A 186 14.88 20.03 1.58
CA LYS A 186 14.81 20.75 0.31
C LYS A 186 15.38 22.15 0.48
N GLY A 187 16.59 22.28 1.03
CA GLY A 187 17.28 23.58 1.13
C GLY A 187 16.58 24.63 2.01
N GLY A 188 15.89 24.20 3.07
CA GLY A 188 15.29 25.16 4.01
C GLY A 188 14.02 25.88 3.53
N ILE A 189 13.23 25.29 2.62
CA ILE A 189 11.94 25.86 2.14
C ILE A 189 10.95 26.21 3.28
N THR A 190 11.11 25.62 4.46
CA THR A 190 10.26 25.94 5.61
C THR A 190 10.40 27.42 5.99
N ASP A 191 9.30 28.16 5.88
CA ASP A 191 9.21 29.56 6.29
C ASP A 191 9.64 29.75 7.76
N LEU A 192 10.38 30.82 8.04
CA LEU A 192 10.93 31.11 9.37
C LEU A 192 9.82 31.21 10.42
N ARG A 193 8.72 31.93 10.12
CA ARG A 193 7.61 32.10 11.06
C ARG A 193 6.95 30.76 11.38
N TYR A 194 6.82 29.88 10.38
CA TYR A 194 6.37 28.51 10.60
C TYR A 194 7.35 27.70 11.45
N GLY A 195 8.66 27.81 11.19
CA GLY A 195 9.69 27.16 11.98
C GLY A 195 9.65 27.55 13.47
N ILE A 196 9.49 28.85 13.75
CA ILE A 196 9.38 29.38 15.11
C ILE A 196 8.12 28.83 15.81
N ARG A 197 6.95 28.85 15.16
CA ARG A 197 5.68 28.38 15.74
C ARG A 197 5.61 26.86 15.94
N THR A 198 6.41 26.10 15.20
CA THR A 198 6.51 24.64 15.35
C THR A 198 7.64 24.20 16.29
N SER A 199 8.45 25.16 16.75
CA SER A 199 9.60 24.94 17.63
C SER A 199 9.20 24.39 19.01
N ARG A 200 10.20 23.91 19.75
CA ARG A 200 10.02 23.49 21.14
C ARG A 200 9.70 24.67 22.05
N ASP A 201 10.37 25.81 21.84
CA ASP A 201 10.24 27.00 22.66
C ASP A 201 8.81 27.57 22.59
N TYR A 202 8.23 27.65 21.39
CA TYR A 202 6.82 28.02 21.22
C TYR A 202 5.85 27.08 21.95
N LYS A 203 6.10 25.77 21.92
CA LYS A 203 5.28 24.79 22.66
C LYS A 203 5.39 24.97 24.17
N LEU A 204 6.59 25.28 24.67
CA LEU A 204 6.82 25.55 26.09
C LEU A 204 6.12 26.84 26.52
N TRP A 205 6.30 27.93 25.79
CA TRP A 205 5.62 29.20 26.02
C TRP A 205 4.09 29.04 26.02
N ARG A 206 3.53 28.41 24.98
CA ARG A 206 2.08 28.13 24.88
C ARG A 206 1.58 27.33 26.10
N THR A 207 2.33 26.30 26.50
CA THR A 207 1.97 25.48 27.66
C THR A 207 2.06 26.28 28.96
N ALA A 208 3.02 27.19 29.08
CA ALA A 208 3.17 28.05 30.25
C ALA A 208 1.98 29.02 30.38
N CYS A 209 1.55 29.66 29.27
CA CYS A 209 0.36 30.50 29.25
C CYS A 209 -0.89 29.72 29.71
N PHE A 210 -1.12 28.53 29.16
CA PHE A 210 -2.24 27.68 29.58
C PHE A 210 -2.18 27.30 31.07
N LYS A 211 -1.00 27.00 31.59
CA LYS A 211 -0.84 26.66 33.01
C LYS A 211 -1.10 27.87 33.91
N ARG A 212 -0.66 29.07 33.51
CA ARG A 212 -0.90 30.32 34.26
C ARG A 212 -2.40 30.56 34.45
N GLU A 213 -3.16 30.44 33.37
CA GLU A 213 -4.61 30.63 33.38
C GLU A 213 -5.41 29.38 33.81
N ASN A 214 -4.74 28.35 34.33
CA ASN A 214 -5.38 27.08 34.70
C ASN A 214 -6.28 26.51 33.60
N TYR A 215 -5.87 26.66 32.33
CA TYR A 215 -6.62 26.25 31.15
C TYR A 215 -8.03 26.87 31.07
N ILE A 216 -8.18 28.13 31.49
CA ILE A 216 -9.43 28.89 31.40
C ILE A 216 -9.30 29.95 30.30
N CYS A 217 -10.36 30.15 29.53
CA CYS A 217 -10.48 31.27 28.60
C CYS A 217 -10.65 32.57 29.39
N GLU A 218 -9.75 33.53 29.21
CA GLU A 218 -9.73 34.79 29.96
C GLU A 218 -10.93 35.72 29.67
N LEU A 219 -11.70 35.48 28.60
CA LEU A 219 -12.84 36.32 28.23
C LEU A 219 -14.22 35.74 28.57
N CYS A 220 -14.35 34.43 28.70
CA CYS A 220 -15.66 33.79 28.92
C CYS A 220 -15.65 32.74 30.02
N ASP A 221 -14.55 32.63 30.76
CA ASP A 221 -14.35 31.69 31.86
C ASP A 221 -14.55 30.21 31.49
N GLN A 222 -14.51 29.88 30.19
CA GLN A 222 -14.59 28.49 29.73
C GLN A 222 -13.34 27.73 30.17
N HIS A 223 -13.52 26.71 31.02
CA HIS A 223 -12.44 25.81 31.43
C HIS A 223 -12.28 24.65 30.44
N GLY A 224 -11.08 24.50 29.89
CA GLY A 224 -10.70 23.42 28.97
C GLY A 224 -11.33 23.52 27.56
N GLY A 225 -11.28 22.42 26.82
CA GLY A 225 -11.70 22.35 25.43
C GLY A 225 -10.62 22.83 24.45
N TYR A 226 -11.03 23.39 23.32
CA TYR A 226 -10.10 23.91 22.31
C TYR A 226 -9.70 25.36 22.66
N LEU A 227 -8.52 25.49 23.27
CA LEU A 227 -7.91 26.77 23.64
C LEU A 227 -6.70 27.09 22.76
N GLU A 228 -6.56 28.38 22.49
CA GLU A 228 -5.47 28.99 21.74
C GLU A 228 -4.85 30.11 22.58
N VAL A 229 -3.60 30.46 22.28
CA VAL A 229 -2.93 31.60 22.92
C VAL A 229 -2.77 32.69 21.87
N HIS A 230 -3.45 33.81 22.08
CA HIS A 230 -3.32 35.02 21.29
C HIS A 230 -2.12 35.83 21.78
N HIS A 231 -1.34 36.44 20.89
CA HIS A 231 -0.30 37.37 21.32
C HIS A 231 -0.90 38.78 21.40
N LEU A 232 -0.74 39.49 22.51
CA LEU A 232 -1.23 40.86 22.68
C LEU A 232 -0.45 41.84 21.79
N LYS A 233 0.87 41.81 21.85
CA LYS A 233 1.77 42.35 20.83
C LYS A 233 1.94 41.28 19.75
N SER A 234 1.53 41.59 18.53
CA SER A 234 1.42 40.58 17.49
C SER A 234 2.78 39.91 17.24
N PHE A 235 2.73 38.60 16.95
CA PHE A 235 3.93 37.84 16.61
C PHE A 235 4.71 38.47 15.44
N ALA A 236 4.01 39.09 14.47
CA ALA A 236 4.67 39.74 13.33
C ALA A 236 5.43 40.99 13.76
N ASP A 237 4.84 41.83 14.62
CA ASP A 237 5.49 43.06 15.09
C ASP A 237 6.76 42.75 15.90
N ILE A 238 6.73 41.70 16.73
CA ILE A 238 7.91 41.27 17.49
C ILE A 238 9.03 40.82 16.55
N ILE A 239 8.71 40.03 15.53
CA ILE A 239 9.71 39.58 14.55
C ILE A 239 10.33 40.76 13.80
N ASP A 240 9.51 41.73 13.37
CA ASP A 240 9.97 42.86 12.57
C ASP A 240 10.76 43.88 13.42
N GLU A 241 10.33 44.14 14.67
CA GLU A 241 11.01 45.05 15.61
C GLU A 241 12.37 44.52 16.06
N PHE A 242 12.43 43.24 16.45
CA PHE A 242 13.67 42.59 16.90
C PHE A 242 14.50 42.02 15.74
N LYS A 243 14.05 42.22 14.50
CA LYS A 243 14.73 41.78 13.27
C LYS A 243 15.16 40.32 13.32
N VAL A 244 14.26 39.45 13.76
CA VAL A 244 14.54 38.02 13.90
C VAL A 244 14.61 37.38 12.52
N THR A 245 15.80 36.89 12.14
CA THR A 245 16.07 36.30 10.82
C THR A 245 16.37 34.80 10.86
N SER A 246 16.57 34.23 12.06
CA SER A 246 16.89 32.82 12.25
C SER A 246 16.16 32.19 13.45
N LEU A 247 16.15 30.86 13.53
CA LEU A 247 15.56 30.13 14.67
C LEU A 247 16.40 30.32 15.93
N GLU A 248 17.70 30.47 15.78
CA GLU A 248 18.66 30.74 16.86
C GLU A 248 18.40 32.10 17.51
N GLU A 249 18.18 33.14 16.69
CA GLU A 249 17.80 34.48 17.16
C GLU A 249 16.41 34.47 17.82
N ALA A 250 15.43 33.78 17.22
CA ALA A 250 14.11 33.63 17.80
C ALA A 250 14.18 33.02 19.20
N LYS A 251 15.05 32.02 19.41
CA LYS A 251 15.19 31.32 20.68
C LYS A 251 15.70 32.22 21.81
N ILE A 252 16.55 33.21 21.52
CA ILE A 252 17.07 34.15 22.51
C ILE A 252 16.27 35.45 22.61
N CYS A 253 15.29 35.67 21.73
CA CYS A 253 14.38 36.80 21.79
C CYS A 253 13.36 36.60 22.92
N HIS A 254 13.56 37.27 24.05
CA HIS A 254 12.72 37.12 25.23
C HIS A 254 11.26 37.54 24.98
N GLU A 255 11.03 38.58 24.17
CA GLU A 255 9.72 39.11 23.84
C GLU A 255 8.81 38.12 23.10
N LEU A 256 9.39 37.19 22.32
CA LEU A 256 8.61 36.10 21.71
C LEU A 256 8.08 35.11 22.75
N TRP A 257 8.74 35.01 23.90
CA TRP A 257 8.47 34.03 24.94
C TRP A 257 7.95 34.65 26.23
N ASP A 258 7.60 35.93 26.20
CA ASP A 258 6.96 36.61 27.32
C ASP A 258 5.57 36.01 27.52
N ILE A 259 5.35 35.38 28.67
CA ILE A 259 4.09 34.73 29.02
C ILE A 259 3.01 35.80 29.16
N ASP A 260 3.34 37.00 29.64
CA ASP A 260 2.39 38.11 29.84
C ASP A 260 1.91 38.72 28.53
N ASN A 261 2.64 38.45 27.43
CA ASN A 261 2.18 38.75 26.09
C ASN A 261 1.20 37.69 25.53
N GLY A 262 0.99 36.57 26.22
CA GLY A 262 0.08 35.50 25.82
C GLY A 262 -1.27 35.60 26.54
N GLN A 263 -2.36 35.67 25.76
CA GLN A 263 -3.73 35.63 26.26
C GLN A 263 -4.40 34.31 25.88
N VAL A 264 -4.90 33.55 26.87
CA VAL A 264 -5.55 32.24 26.67
C VAL A 264 -7.02 32.43 26.32
N LEU A 265 -7.42 31.97 25.14
CA LEU A 265 -8.77 32.18 24.62
C LEU A 265 -9.35 30.89 24.03
N CYS A 266 -10.66 30.70 24.17
CA CYS A 266 -11.38 29.71 23.38
C CYS A 266 -11.49 30.18 21.93
N LYS A 267 -11.77 29.24 21.02
CA LYS A 267 -11.88 29.53 19.58
C LYS A 267 -12.84 30.68 19.25
N GLU A 268 -13.98 30.74 19.92
CA GLU A 268 -15.01 31.76 19.68
C GLU A 268 -14.51 33.16 20.10
N CYS A 269 -13.96 33.27 21.31
CA CYS A 269 -13.37 34.51 21.81
C CYS A 269 -12.18 34.96 20.96
N HIS A 270 -11.30 34.04 20.56
CA HIS A 270 -10.14 34.36 19.73
C HIS A 270 -10.54 34.92 18.35
N ASN A 271 -11.57 34.34 17.73
CA ASN A 271 -12.13 34.86 16.49
C ASN A 271 -12.69 36.27 16.68
N ASN A 272 -13.45 36.53 17.74
CA ASN A 272 -14.07 37.84 17.97
C ASN A 272 -13.06 38.99 18.14
N ILE A 273 -11.86 38.72 18.65
CA ILE A 273 -10.80 39.74 18.78
C ILE A 273 -10.10 39.98 17.43
N THR A 274 -9.81 38.91 16.68
CA THR A 274 -9.09 39.03 15.40
C THR A 274 -9.87 39.79 14.33
N PHE A 275 -11.21 39.83 14.39
CA PHE A 275 -12.04 40.63 13.49
C PHE A 275 -12.12 42.13 13.82
N LYS A 276 -11.72 42.58 15.02
CA LYS A 276 -11.78 44.01 15.41
C LYS A 276 -10.52 44.82 15.08
N VAL A 277 -9.41 44.16 14.74
CA VAL A 277 -8.13 44.83 14.44
C VAL A 277 -7.98 45.19 12.95
N GLY A 278 -9.03 44.96 12.16
CA GLY A 278 -9.05 45.18 10.70
C GLY A 278 -9.97 46.31 10.21
N GLU A 279 -10.48 47.17 11.09
CA GLU A 279 -11.23 48.39 10.74
C GLU A 279 -10.39 49.66 10.97
#